data_AF-A0A2V9F6F3-F1
#
_entry.id   AF-A0A2V9F6F3-F1
#
_cell.length_a   1.000
_cell.length_b   1.000
_cell.length_c   1.000
_cell.angle_alpha   90.00
_cell.angle_beta   90.00
_cell.angle_gamma   90.00
#
_symmetry.space_group_name_H-M   'P 1'
#
loop_
_entity.id
_entity.type
_entity.pdbx_description
1 polymer ?
#
loop_
_entity_poly.entity_id
_entity_poly.type
_entity_poly.pdbx_seq_one_letter_code
_entity_poly.pdbx_strand_id
1 'polypeptide(L)' 'MRADQVDVSWDPGKAKWLIRIVNGEEVIRRYCSLPKNADEKAVAAAAQKTVQDEGYEADAALVSVRR' A
#
# COMPACT_ATOMS: atom_id res chain seq x y z
N MET A 1 5.49 -11.30 9.66
CA MET A 1 4.22 -11.11 10.42
C MET A 1 3.11 -10.86 9.41
N ARG A 2 1.83 -11.16 9.69
CA ARG A 2 0.75 -10.90 8.71
C ARG A 2 0.12 -9.53 8.97
N ALA A 3 -0.03 -8.73 7.93
CA ALA A 3 -0.80 -7.49 8.01
C ALA A 3 -2.30 -7.80 8.02
N ASP A 4 -3.07 -7.10 8.84
CA ASP A 4 -4.52 -7.22 8.89
C ASP A 4 -5.17 -6.55 7.67
N GLN A 5 -4.60 -5.42 7.25
CA GLN A 5 -5.12 -4.63 6.15
C GLN A 5 -4.01 -3.83 5.46
N VAL A 6 -4.14 -3.65 4.15
CA VAL A 6 -3.28 -2.76 3.36
C VAL A 6 -4.16 -1.79 2.59
N ASP A 7 -4.13 -0.51 2.95
CA ASP A 7 -4.85 0.55 2.23
C ASP A 7 -3.87 1.37 1.38
N VAL A 8 -4.22 1.60 0.13
CA VAL A 8 -3.43 2.36 -0.82
C VAL A 8 -4.27 3.53 -1.31
N SER A 9 -3.78 4.74 -1.13
CA SER A 9 -4.51 5.97 -1.46
C SER A 9 -3.62 6.99 -2.15
N TRP A 10 -4.18 7.79 -3.06
CA TRP A 10 -3.42 8.89 -3.66
C TRP A 10 -3.30 10.06 -2.67
N ASP A 11 -2.07 10.50 -2.40
CA ASP A 11 -1.80 11.72 -1.65
C ASP A 11 -1.56 12.90 -2.62
N PRO A 12 -2.51 13.85 -2.76
CA PRO A 12 -2.36 14.97 -3.67
C PRO A 12 -1.30 15.98 -3.21
N GLY A 13 -1.02 16.05 -1.90
CA GLY A 13 -0.01 16.95 -1.35
C GLY A 13 1.41 16.60 -1.77
N LYS A 14 1.70 15.31 -1.92
CA LYS A 14 3.02 14.81 -2.35
C LYS A 14 3.03 14.27 -3.78
N ALA A 15 1.88 14.23 -4.43
CA ALA A 15 1.68 13.59 -5.73
C ALA A 15 2.26 12.16 -5.77
N LYS A 16 1.96 11.37 -4.74
CA LYS A 16 2.44 10.00 -4.57
C LYS A 16 1.34 9.11 -4.01
N TRP A 17 1.46 7.81 -4.27
CA TRP A 17 0.63 6.82 -3.60
C TRP A 17 1.12 6.61 -2.16
N LEU A 18 0.21 6.66 -1.19
CA LEU A 18 0.44 6.34 0.21
C LEU A 18 -0.11 4.93 0.48
N ILE A 19 0.79 4.03 0.87
CA ILE A 19 0.51 2.68 1.32
C ILE A 19 0.48 2.70 2.85
N ARG A 20 -0.59 2.18 3.42
CA ARG A 20 -0.81 2.05 4.86
C ARG A 20 -0.95 0.58 5.19
N ILE A 21 0.02 0.05 5.94
CA ILE A 21 0.03 -1.33 6.42
C ILE A 21 -0.45 -1.30 7.86
N VAL A 22 -1.55 -1.99 8.14
CA VAL A 22 -2.18 -2.04 9.47
C VAL A 22 -1.96 -3.43 10.07
N ASN A 23 -1.46 -3.48 11.30
CA ASN A 23 -1.31 -4.68 12.10
C ASN A 23 -1.69 -4.38 13.56
N GLY A 24 -2.92 -4.70 13.95
CA GLY A 24 -3.52 -4.28 15.22
C GLY A 24 -3.55 -2.75 15.37
N GLU A 25 -2.85 -2.23 16.36
CA GLU A 25 -2.72 -0.80 16.63
C GLU A 25 -1.57 -0.13 15.85
N GLU A 26 -0.68 -0.93 15.26
CA GLU A 26 0.44 -0.43 14.49
C GLU A 26 0.02 -0.05 13.06
N VAL A 27 0.46 1.13 12.61
CA VAL A 27 0.24 1.61 11.24
C VAL A 27 1.53 2.11 10.64
N ILE A 28 2.06 1.36 9.67
CA ILE A 28 3.23 1.73 8.89
C ILE A 28 2.78 2.47 7.63
N ARG A 29 3.46 3.58 7.32
CA ARG A 29 3.15 4.43 6.17
C ARG A 29 4.33 4.50 5.21
N ARG A 30 4.11 4.13 3.95
CA ARG A 30 5.12 4.17 2.90
C ARG A 30 4.60 4.86 1.64
N TYR A 31 5.47 5.61 0.99
CA TYR A 31 5.14 6.28 -0.26
C TYR A 31 5.66 5.50 -1.45
N CYS A 32 4.84 5.38 -2.48
CA CYS A 32 5.18 4.81 -3.77
C CYS A 32 5.16 5.90 -4.84
N SER A 33 6.20 5.91 -5.69
CA SER A 33 6.42 6.93 -6.72
C SER A 33 5.76 6.60 -8.07
N LEU A 34 4.80 5.66 -8.11
CA LEU A 34 4.00 5.43 -9.31
C LEU A 34 3.16 6.66 -9.67
N PRO A 35 2.91 6.92 -10.96
CA PRO A 35 2.07 8.05 -11.37
C PRO A 35 0.61 7.85 -10.94
N LYS A 36 -0.16 8.94 -10.83
CA LYS A 36 -1.57 8.91 -10.41
C LYS A 36 -2.45 8.04 -11.30
N ASN A 37 -2.14 7.98 -12.59
CA ASN A 37 -2.87 7.21 -13.59
C ASN A 37 -2.27 5.80 -13.80
N ALA A 38 -1.38 5.35 -12.91
CA ALA A 38 -0.89 3.98 -12.94
C ALA A 38 -2.05 2.99 -12.88
N ASP A 39 -1.86 1.85 -13.54
CA ASP A 39 -2.83 0.76 -13.49
C ASP A 39 -3.02 0.28 -12.05
N GLU A 40 -4.26 -0.05 -11.68
CA GLU A 40 -4.57 -0.46 -10.32
C GLU A 40 -3.80 -1.73 -9.92
N LYS A 41 -3.56 -2.65 -10.87
CA LYS A 41 -2.74 -3.83 -10.62
C LYS A 41 -1.28 -3.47 -10.36
N ALA A 42 -0.76 -2.45 -11.04
CA ALA A 42 0.60 -1.97 -10.80
C ALA A 42 0.74 -1.33 -9.41
N VAL A 43 -0.28 -0.54 -9.00
CA VAL A 43 -0.34 0.05 -7.67
C VAL A 43 -0.46 -1.02 -6.58
N ALA A 44 -1.34 -2.01 -6.78
CA ALA A 44 -1.50 -3.13 -5.84
C ALA A 44 -0.23 -3.99 -5.73
N ALA A 45 0.43 -4.28 -6.85
CA ALA A 45 1.70 -5.02 -6.84
C ALA A 45 2.81 -4.24 -6.11
N ALA A 46 2.90 -2.92 -6.32
CA ALA A 46 3.86 -2.08 -5.60
C ALA A 46 3.57 -2.04 -4.09
N ALA A 47 2.28 -2.00 -3.70
CA ALA A 47 1.87 -2.08 -2.31
C ALA A 47 2.25 -3.44 -1.69
N GLN A 48 1.96 -4.55 -2.37
CA GLN A 48 2.31 -5.89 -1.91
C GLN A 48 3.82 -6.05 -1.72
N LYS A 49 4.62 -5.55 -2.67
CA LYS A 49 6.08 -5.54 -2.52
C LYS A 49 6.53 -4.73 -1.31
N THR A 50 5.95 -3.55 -1.11
CA THR A 50 6.28 -2.68 0.04
C THR A 50 5.97 -3.36 1.37
N VAL A 51 4.85 -4.10 1.43
CA VAL A 51 4.49 -4.90 2.62
C VAL A 51 5.55 -5.95 2.92
N GLN A 52 6.02 -6.66 1.88
CA GLN A 52 7.10 -7.65 2.01
C GLN A 52 8.44 -7.03 2.43
N ASP A 53 8.81 -5.89 1.85
CA ASP A 53 10.02 -5.13 2.21
C ASP A 53 10.01 -4.66 3.68
N GLU A 54 8.84 -4.33 4.24
CA GLU A 54 8.70 -4.00 5.68
C GLU A 54 8.63 -5.25 6.58
N GLY A 55 8.74 -6.47 6.03
CA GLY A 55 8.73 -7.73 6.79
C GLY A 55 7.34 -8.30 7.08
N TYR A 56 6.32 -7.80 6.38
CA TYR A 56 4.94 -8.25 6.50
C TYR A 56 4.53 -9.14 5.33
N GLU A 57 3.57 -10.00 5.57
CA GLU A 57 2.85 -10.73 4.55
C GLU A 57 1.44 -10.16 4.48
N ALA A 58 0.97 -9.79 3.29
CA ALA A 58 -0.43 -9.48 3.05
C ALA A 58 -0.96 -10.41 1.96
N ASP A 59 -2.17 -10.92 2.21
CA ASP A 59 -2.94 -11.55 1.15
C ASP A 59 -3.29 -10.48 0.11
N ALA A 60 -3.20 -10.82 -1.18
CA ALA A 60 -3.52 -9.87 -2.25
C ALA A 60 -4.97 -9.38 -2.15
N ALA A 61 -5.87 -10.18 -1.57
CA ALA A 61 -7.26 -9.80 -1.30
C ALA A 61 -7.41 -8.69 -0.24
N LEU A 62 -6.39 -8.45 0.59
CA LEU A 62 -6.41 -7.43 1.65
C LEU A 62 -5.88 -6.07 1.18
N VAL A 63 -5.36 -5.98 -0.06
CA VAL A 63 -4.88 -4.72 -0.65
C VAL A 63 -6.06 -3.98 -1.27
N SER A 64 -6.46 -2.88 -0.63
CA SER A 64 -7.51 -1.98 -1.12
C SER A 64 -6.91 -0.73 -1.75
N VAL A 65 -7.14 -0.51 -3.04
CA VAL A 65 -6.70 0.71 -3.74
C VAL A 65 -7.86 1.71 -3.85
N ARG A 66 -7.62 2.95 -3.42
CA ARG A 66 -8.57 4.07 -3.51
C ARG A 66 -7.93 5.22 -4.27
N ARG A 67 -8.58 5.66 -5.35
CA ARG A 67 -8.09 6.75 -6.22
C ARG A 67 -8.52 8.13 -5.74
#